data_AF-A0AAW9Q9E9-F1
#
_entry.id   AF-A0AAW9Q9E9-F1
#
_cell.length_a   1.000
_cell.length_b   1.000
_cell.length_c   1.000
_cell.angle_alpha   90.00
_cell.angle_beta   90.00
_cell.angle_gamma   90.00
#
_symmetry.space_group_name_H-M   'P 1'
#
loop_
_entity.id
_entity.type
_entity.pdbx_description
1 polymer ?
#
loop_
_entity_poly.entity_id
_entity_poly.type
_entity_poly.pdbx_seq_one_letter_code
_entity_poly.pdbx_strand_id
1 'polypeptide(L)'
;MLRKIEQGWEFSEERLLEDFVWNHLETALDLIPLKRQYGIQGEYCDILAKTANNQLVVLELKNCEDRYIIHQLTRYYHGLKTDQPFKDLVDYSQPIRLIAIAPDFHKHNFIDRRYNLLQIEFIRSVILNQTNHFYLHLHLEGRKEITIQEPIPFIEIGDETSEQIERNIEPPSRMLMNVLDDLSPSAKTEILKLREKILGCDRRIREIKEGKDIFYGRGKTKPCCQLKCISPRTLIKTNSLRLHLWLPIPKSFLRFNRNSGIGRMFLNCDSDFRNVRTVTYWSPTNRNPTELPLPIERYLDEIGLDIANQNLDRLLDLAIKVNLERS
;
A
#
# COMPACT_ATOMS: atom_id res chain seq x y z
N MET A 1 -9.01 5.04 4.90
CA MET A 1 -9.95 4.38 5.84
C MET A 1 -9.27 4.10 7.16
N LEU A 2 -10.03 4.08 8.25
CA LEU A 2 -9.54 3.77 9.60
C LEU A 2 -9.67 2.28 9.92
N ARG A 3 -8.82 1.77 10.81
CA ARG A 3 -8.86 0.41 11.36
C ARG A 3 -9.02 0.50 12.88
N LYS A 4 -9.92 -0.33 13.43
CA LYS A 4 -10.06 -0.52 14.88
C LYS A 4 -8.95 -1.44 15.39
N ILE A 5 -8.28 -1.03 16.46
CA ILE A 5 -7.25 -1.79 17.17
C ILE A 5 -7.63 -1.87 18.66
N GLU A 6 -6.94 -2.73 19.43
CA GLU A 6 -7.21 -2.87 20.88
C GLU A 6 -7.15 -1.53 21.64
N GLN A 7 -6.32 -0.61 21.17
CA GLN A 7 -6.04 0.68 21.81
C GLN A 7 -6.83 1.85 21.21
N GLY A 8 -7.77 1.59 20.29
CA GLY A 8 -8.58 2.63 19.64
C GLY A 8 -8.63 2.49 18.12
N TRP A 9 -8.27 3.57 17.42
CA TRP A 9 -8.34 3.64 15.96
C TRP A 9 -7.03 4.17 15.39
N GLU A 10 -6.68 3.68 14.21
CA GLU A 10 -5.51 4.12 13.45
C GLU A 10 -5.86 4.21 11.96
N PHE A 11 -5.00 4.88 11.20
CA PHE A 11 -5.09 4.81 9.74
C PHE A 11 -4.72 3.38 9.28
N SER A 12 -5.49 2.84 8.34
CA SER A 12 -5.22 1.49 7.78
C SER A 12 -3.89 1.40 7.00
N GLU A 13 -3.35 2.54 6.54
CA GLU A 13 -2.11 2.64 5.77
C GLU A 13 -1.38 3.94 6.11
N GLU A 14 -0.04 3.92 6.13
CA GLU A 14 0.79 5.09 6.46
C GLU A 14 0.56 6.26 5.51
N ARG A 15 0.39 5.95 4.22
CA ARG A 15 0.03 6.93 3.19
C ARG A 15 -1.26 7.69 3.53
N LEU A 16 -2.24 7.06 4.18
CA LEU A 16 -3.49 7.75 4.53
C LEU A 16 -3.28 8.76 5.66
N LEU A 17 -2.39 8.46 6.60
CA LEU A 17 -1.95 9.42 7.61
C LEU A 17 -1.19 10.57 6.93
N GLU A 18 -0.27 10.27 6.02
CA GLU A 18 0.47 11.29 5.26
C GLU A 18 -0.47 12.18 4.44
N ASP A 19 -1.41 11.60 3.69
CA ASP A 19 -2.42 12.33 2.91
C ASP A 19 -3.24 13.24 3.82
N PHE A 20 -3.67 12.74 4.99
CA PHE A 20 -4.45 13.52 5.95
C PHE A 20 -3.63 14.66 6.56
N VAL A 21 -2.41 14.40 7.04
CA VAL A 21 -1.54 15.43 7.63
C VAL A 21 -1.16 16.48 6.58
N TRP A 22 -0.82 16.08 5.36
CA TRP A 22 -0.46 16.98 4.27
C TRP A 22 -1.54 18.04 3.99
N ASN A 23 -2.81 17.62 3.94
CA ASN A 23 -3.93 18.52 3.67
C ASN A 23 -4.21 19.51 4.81
N HIS A 24 -3.61 19.29 5.98
CA HIS A 24 -3.83 20.10 7.19
C HIS A 24 -2.54 20.71 7.75
N LEU A 25 -1.42 20.68 7.00
CA LEU A 25 -0.14 21.22 7.46
C LEU A 25 -0.23 22.69 7.88
N GLU A 26 -0.86 23.52 7.03
CA GLU A 26 -0.98 24.96 7.28
C GLU A 26 -1.91 25.23 8.45
N THR A 27 -3.06 24.57 8.52
CA THR A 27 -4.09 24.85 9.53
C THR A 27 -3.81 24.21 10.88
N ALA A 28 -3.10 23.08 10.92
CA ALA A 28 -2.82 22.36 12.16
C ALA A 28 -1.42 22.64 12.71
N LEU A 29 -0.41 22.80 11.86
CA LEU A 29 0.99 22.90 12.30
C LEU A 29 1.66 24.23 11.93
N ASP A 30 0.92 25.16 11.30
CA ASP A 30 1.44 26.43 10.76
C ASP A 30 2.61 26.21 9.78
N LEU A 31 2.54 25.12 8.99
CA LEU A 31 3.57 24.72 8.04
C LEU A 31 3.10 24.85 6.60
N ILE A 32 3.89 25.52 5.77
CA ILE A 32 3.65 25.69 4.33
C ILE A 32 4.23 24.48 3.59
N PRO A 33 3.42 23.68 2.86
CA PRO A 33 3.88 22.48 2.17
C PRO A 33 4.89 22.81 1.05
N LEU A 34 5.94 22.00 0.93
CA LEU A 34 6.89 22.07 -0.19
C LEU A 34 6.79 20.83 -1.07
N LYS A 35 6.92 19.64 -0.49
CA LYS A 35 6.96 18.40 -1.25
C LYS A 35 6.61 17.18 -0.38
N ARG A 36 5.94 16.20 -0.98
CA ARG A 36 5.76 14.85 -0.42
C ARG A 36 6.72 13.86 -1.06
N GLN A 37 7.08 12.82 -0.31
CA GLN A 37 7.85 11.67 -0.79
C GLN A 37 9.10 12.13 -1.58
N TYR A 38 9.87 13.05 -0.97
CA TYR A 38 11.00 13.68 -1.63
C TYR A 38 12.25 12.80 -1.52
N GLY A 39 12.74 12.34 -2.67
CA GLY A 39 13.97 11.57 -2.75
C GLY A 39 15.21 12.41 -2.47
N ILE A 40 16.01 12.02 -1.49
CA ILE A 40 17.29 12.64 -1.16
C ILE A 40 18.33 11.56 -0.84
N GLN A 41 19.41 11.52 -1.63
CA GLN A 41 20.54 10.58 -1.43
C GLN A 41 20.13 9.09 -1.25
N GLY A 42 19.10 8.65 -1.98
CA GLY A 42 18.61 7.26 -1.93
C GLY A 42 17.58 6.98 -0.85
N GLU A 43 17.24 7.98 -0.03
CA GLU A 43 16.17 7.93 0.95
C GLU A 43 14.96 8.77 0.49
N TYR A 44 13.80 8.60 1.12
CA TYR A 44 12.59 9.37 0.80
C TYR A 44 12.02 10.01 2.07
N CYS A 45 11.97 11.34 2.11
CA CYS A 45 11.29 12.06 3.17
C CYS A 45 9.77 12.03 2.93
N ASP A 46 8.98 11.69 3.94
CA ASP A 46 7.51 11.69 3.80
C ASP A 46 7.00 13.09 3.43
N ILE A 47 7.31 14.11 4.24
CA ILE A 47 6.88 15.48 3.99
C ILE A 47 8.03 16.47 4.24
N LEU A 48 8.25 17.34 3.25
CA LEU A 48 8.99 18.58 3.39
C LEU A 48 8.02 19.76 3.38
N ALA A 49 8.20 20.65 4.35
CA ALA A 49 7.45 21.89 4.51
C ALA A 49 8.40 23.01 4.95
N LYS A 50 7.87 24.23 5.07
CA LYS A 50 8.59 25.36 5.65
C LYS A 50 7.73 26.16 6.61
N THR A 51 8.37 26.86 7.54
CA THR A 51 7.69 27.85 8.37
C THR A 51 7.46 29.15 7.57
N ALA A 52 6.68 30.07 8.12
CA ALA A 52 6.51 31.42 7.56
C ALA A 52 7.85 32.19 7.41
N ASN A 53 8.86 31.85 8.23
CA ASN A 53 10.20 32.44 8.18
C ASN A 53 11.16 31.64 7.27
N ASN A 54 10.62 30.82 6.36
CA ASN A 54 11.36 29.99 5.40
C ASN A 54 12.31 28.95 6.03
N GLN A 55 12.16 28.60 7.31
CA GLN A 55 12.90 27.49 7.91
C GLN A 55 12.41 26.17 7.31
N LEU A 56 13.31 25.29 6.86
CA LEU A 56 12.96 23.95 6.40
C LEU A 56 12.44 23.10 7.56
N VAL A 57 11.36 22.37 7.32
CA VAL A 57 10.78 21.39 8.25
C VAL A 57 10.64 20.05 7.54
N VAL A 58 11.12 19.00 8.20
CA VAL A 58 10.98 17.61 7.76
C VAL A 58 10.03 16.92 8.71
N LEU A 59 9.03 16.24 8.17
CA LEU A 59 8.12 15.39 8.94
C LEU A 59 8.29 13.95 8.44
N GLU A 60 8.59 13.04 9.37
CA GLU A 60 8.55 11.59 9.16
C GLU A 60 7.37 11.04 9.96
N LEU A 61 6.52 10.28 9.29
CA LEU A 61 5.27 9.77 9.83
C LEU A 61 5.33 8.25 9.98
N LYS A 62 4.73 7.73 11.04
CA LYS A 62 4.54 6.28 11.24
C LYS A 62 3.14 6.01 11.76
N ASN A 63 2.50 4.98 11.20
CA ASN A 63 1.21 4.51 11.70
C ASN A 63 1.32 3.60 12.93
N CYS A 64 2.51 3.16 13.29
CA CYS A 64 2.77 2.34 14.45
C CYS A 64 4.08 2.76 15.11
N GLU A 65 4.42 2.13 16.23
CA GLU A 65 5.73 2.28 16.83
C GLU A 65 6.82 1.80 15.85
N ASP A 66 7.85 2.61 15.64
CA ASP A 66 9.03 2.27 14.84
C ASP A 66 10.31 2.48 15.66
N ARG A 67 11.39 1.74 15.39
CA ARG A 67 12.66 1.81 16.14
C ARG A 67 13.76 2.61 15.43
N TYR A 68 13.52 3.06 14.20
CA TYR A 68 14.52 3.65 13.32
C TYR A 68 14.19 5.06 12.86
N ILE A 69 13.07 5.63 13.30
CA ILE A 69 12.59 6.96 12.91
C ILE A 69 13.63 8.08 13.15
N ILE A 70 14.41 7.99 14.24
CA ILE A 70 15.53 8.91 14.52
C ILE A 70 16.65 8.74 13.50
N HIS A 71 16.98 7.50 13.13
CA HIS A 71 17.99 7.20 12.12
C HIS A 71 17.56 7.69 10.73
N GLN A 72 16.27 7.62 10.39
CA GLN A 72 15.76 8.17 9.14
C GLN A 72 15.90 9.69 9.11
N LEU A 73 15.39 10.38 10.14
CA LEU A 73 15.47 11.85 10.23
C LEU A 73 16.91 12.38 10.19
N THR A 74 17.86 11.67 10.82
CA THR A 74 19.29 12.03 10.76
C THR A 74 19.88 11.87 9.35
N ARG A 75 19.52 10.82 8.61
CA ARG A 75 19.95 10.65 7.21
C ARG A 75 19.35 11.72 6.31
N TYR A 76 18.07 12.04 6.48
CA TYR A 76 17.43 13.12 5.73
C TYR A 76 18.09 14.47 6.00
N TYR A 77 18.38 14.76 7.28
CA TYR A 77 19.08 15.98 7.66
C TYR A 77 20.42 16.13 6.93
N HIS A 78 21.22 15.06 6.89
CA HIS A 78 22.50 15.06 6.19
C HIS A 78 22.33 15.38 4.70
N GLY A 79 21.41 14.68 4.02
CA GLY A 79 21.17 14.88 2.60
C GLY A 79 20.65 16.29 2.29
N LEU A 80 19.68 16.77 3.05
CA LEU A 80 19.09 18.10 2.84
C LEU A 80 20.08 19.23 3.13
N LYS A 81 20.93 19.09 4.15
CA LYS A 81 21.94 20.10 4.48
C LYS A 81 23.05 20.18 3.43
N THR A 82 23.38 19.04 2.80
CA THR A 82 24.39 18.93 1.75
C THR A 82 23.87 19.48 0.42
N ASP A 83 22.72 19.00 -0.03
CA ASP A 83 22.21 19.29 -1.38
C ASP A 83 21.44 20.62 -1.44
N GLN A 84 20.94 21.09 -0.29
CA GLN A 84 20.17 22.33 -0.14
C GLN A 84 19.04 22.52 -1.19
N PRO A 85 18.12 21.54 -1.35
CA PRO A 85 17.03 21.68 -2.30
C PRO A 85 16.09 22.84 -1.93
N PHE A 86 15.42 23.41 -2.93
CA PHE A 86 14.49 24.53 -2.73
C PHE A 86 15.14 25.79 -2.13
N LYS A 87 16.44 26.04 -2.39
CA LYS A 87 17.20 27.16 -1.83
C LYS A 87 16.57 28.54 -2.05
N ASP A 88 15.79 28.71 -3.12
CA ASP A 88 15.07 29.96 -3.41
C ASP A 88 13.84 30.16 -2.49
N LEU A 89 13.37 29.10 -1.82
CA LEU A 89 12.18 29.09 -0.97
C LEU A 89 12.51 28.86 0.51
N VAL A 90 13.72 28.40 0.80
CA VAL A 90 14.17 27.90 2.11
C VAL A 90 15.45 28.60 2.53
N ASP A 91 15.48 29.06 3.78
CA ASP A 91 16.66 29.65 4.40
C ASP A 91 17.48 28.58 5.13
N TYR A 92 18.53 28.07 4.46
CA TYR A 92 19.46 27.08 5.01
C TYR A 92 20.47 27.65 6.03
N SER A 93 20.44 28.96 6.30
CA SER A 93 21.18 29.53 7.44
C SER A 93 20.54 29.13 8.77
N GLN A 94 19.23 28.86 8.76
CA GLN A 94 18.50 28.32 9.90
C GLN A 94 18.72 26.80 10.03
N PRO A 95 18.61 26.24 11.25
CA PRO A 95 18.63 24.80 11.43
C PRO A 95 17.38 24.16 10.79
N ILE A 96 17.54 23.00 10.16
CA ILE A 96 16.42 22.20 9.66
C ILE A 96 15.67 21.64 10.86
N ARG A 97 14.37 21.91 10.95
CA ARG A 97 13.49 21.38 12.00
C ARG A 97 13.07 19.96 11.66
N LEU A 98 13.22 19.04 12.61
CA LEU A 98 12.92 17.61 12.42
C LEU A 98 11.77 17.20 13.32
N ILE A 99 10.70 16.65 12.72
CA ILE A 99 9.49 16.26 13.41
C ILE A 99 9.20 14.80 13.11
N ALA A 100 9.01 14.00 14.15
CA ALA A 100 8.53 12.63 14.06
C ALA A 100 7.07 12.59 14.54
N ILE A 101 6.17 12.03 13.73
CA ILE A 101 4.75 11.85 14.07
C ILE A 101 4.43 10.36 14.11
N ALA A 102 4.03 9.85 15.28
CA ALA A 102 3.68 8.43 15.46
C ALA A 102 2.66 8.27 16.59
N PRO A 103 1.88 7.17 16.65
CA PRO A 103 0.98 6.94 17.78
C PRO A 103 1.73 6.74 19.10
N ASP A 104 2.89 6.08 19.06
CA ASP A 104 3.82 6.00 20.17
C ASP A 104 5.26 5.84 19.66
N PHE A 105 6.22 6.00 20.56
CA PHE A 105 7.65 5.91 20.26
C PHE A 105 8.30 4.84 21.13
N HIS A 106 9.13 4.00 20.51
CA HIS A 106 9.87 2.99 21.24
C HIS A 106 10.86 3.62 22.22
N LYS A 107 11.11 2.95 23.36
CA LYS A 107 12.10 3.39 24.35
C LYS A 107 13.48 3.75 23.75
N HIS A 108 13.87 3.08 22.67
CA HIS A 108 15.13 3.39 21.97
C HIS A 108 15.08 4.74 21.29
N ASN A 109 13.96 5.13 20.67
CA ASN A 109 13.83 6.47 20.07
C ASN A 109 14.04 7.57 21.10
N PHE A 110 13.57 7.38 22.34
CA PHE A 110 13.80 8.34 23.43
C PHE A 110 15.26 8.41 23.85
N ILE A 111 15.95 7.25 23.91
CA ILE A 111 17.39 7.19 24.19
C ILE A 111 18.15 7.88 23.06
N ASP A 112 17.88 7.51 21.82
CA ASP A 112 18.53 8.03 20.63
C ASP A 112 18.31 9.54 20.53
N ARG A 113 17.09 10.03 20.74
CA ARG A 113 16.79 11.48 20.81
C ARG A 113 17.56 12.17 21.93
N ARG A 114 17.63 11.58 23.13
CA ARG A 114 18.31 12.17 24.30
C ARG A 114 19.81 12.38 24.07
N TYR A 115 20.44 11.49 23.32
CA TYR A 115 21.88 11.54 23.02
C TYR A 115 22.19 12.03 21.60
N ASN A 116 21.18 12.45 20.83
CA ASN A 116 21.38 13.05 19.51
C ASN A 116 21.83 14.51 19.63
N LEU A 117 22.66 14.96 18.69
CA LEU A 117 23.02 16.38 18.57
C LEU A 117 21.93 17.20 17.87
N LEU A 118 21.11 16.56 17.03
CA LEU A 118 20.00 17.19 16.34
C LEU A 118 18.78 17.28 17.26
N GLN A 119 18.10 18.42 17.24
CA GLN A 119 16.82 18.59 17.91
C GLN A 119 15.72 17.93 17.09
N ILE A 120 15.17 16.83 17.61
CA ILE A 120 14.08 16.08 16.99
C ILE A 120 12.85 16.18 17.87
N GLU A 121 11.74 16.65 17.30
CA GLU A 121 10.46 16.79 17.98
C GLU A 121 9.64 15.51 17.84
N PHE A 122 9.04 15.06 18.94
CA PHE A 122 8.06 13.97 18.92
C PHE A 122 6.66 14.55 19.04
N ILE A 123 5.80 14.15 18.12
CA ILE A 123 4.37 14.42 18.14
C ILE A 123 3.66 13.08 18.21
N ARG A 124 2.89 12.86 19.27
CA ARG A 124 2.04 11.68 19.36
C ARG A 124 0.74 11.92 18.60
N SER A 125 0.40 11.03 17.68
CA SER A 125 -0.84 11.07 16.92
C SER A 125 -1.87 10.09 17.46
N VAL A 126 -3.03 10.57 17.87
CA VAL A 126 -4.12 9.72 18.39
C VAL A 126 -5.38 10.01 17.60
N ILE A 127 -6.14 8.97 17.24
CA ILE A 127 -7.45 9.15 16.63
C ILE A 127 -8.52 8.99 17.71
N LEU A 128 -9.30 10.05 17.93
CA LEU A 128 -10.39 10.05 18.89
C LEU A 128 -11.74 10.05 18.17
N ASN A 129 -12.67 9.24 18.68
CA ASN A 129 -14.08 9.31 18.29
C ASN A 129 -14.79 10.36 19.16
N GLN A 130 -15.30 11.40 18.53
CA GLN A 130 -16.11 12.44 19.17
C GLN A 130 -17.41 12.60 18.39
N THR A 131 -18.55 12.37 19.03
CA THR A 131 -19.87 12.63 18.45
C THR A 131 -20.06 11.97 17.07
N ASN A 132 -19.67 10.69 16.96
CA ASN A 132 -19.76 9.89 15.74
C ASN A 132 -18.85 10.34 14.58
N HIS A 133 -17.80 11.09 14.88
CA HIS A 133 -16.78 11.51 13.93
C HIS A 133 -15.40 11.20 14.51
N PHE A 134 -14.44 10.93 13.62
CA PHE A 134 -13.07 10.63 14.01
C PHE A 134 -12.19 11.84 13.73
N TYR A 135 -11.35 12.21 14.69
CA TYR A 135 -10.43 13.34 14.56
C TYR A 135 -9.01 12.90 14.87
N LEU A 136 -8.04 13.47 14.15
CA LEU A 136 -6.63 13.31 14.46
C LEU A 136 -6.22 14.35 15.50
N HIS A 137 -5.77 13.86 16.65
CA HIS A 137 -5.21 14.62 17.74
C HIS A 137 -3.69 14.50 17.69
N LEU A 138 -3.01 15.64 17.73
CA LEU A 138 -1.56 15.75 17.76
C LEU A 138 -1.15 16.29 19.12
N HIS A 139 -0.51 15.44 19.92
CA HIS A 139 0.04 15.78 21.23
C HIS A 139 1.52 16.12 21.07
N LEU A 140 1.82 17.41 21.17
CA LEU A 140 3.18 17.93 21.11
C LEU A 140 3.74 17.99 22.53
N GLU A 141 4.90 17.38 22.74
CA GLU A 141 5.54 17.37 24.06
C GLU A 141 5.81 18.80 24.55
N GLY A 142 5.24 19.16 25.71
CA GLY A 142 5.39 20.49 26.31
C GLY A 142 4.58 21.62 25.66
N ARG A 143 3.67 21.32 24.72
CA ARG A 143 2.75 22.29 24.10
C ARG A 143 1.29 21.89 24.28
N LYS A 144 0.39 22.82 23.95
CA LYS A 144 -1.04 22.52 23.89
C LYS A 144 -1.31 21.51 22.78
N GLU A 145 -2.19 20.56 23.07
CA GLU A 145 -2.72 19.61 22.11
C GLU A 145 -3.39 20.34 20.93
N ILE A 146 -3.13 19.83 19.72
CA ILE A 146 -3.73 20.32 18.49
C ILE A 146 -4.69 19.24 17.98
N THR A 147 -5.94 19.63 17.80
CA THR A 147 -6.96 18.78 17.17
C THR A 147 -7.25 19.31 15.79
N ILE A 148 -7.06 18.48 14.76
CA ILE A 148 -7.49 18.81 13.40
C ILE A 148 -9.02 18.80 13.39
N GLN A 149 -9.62 19.98 13.16
CA GLN A 149 -11.07 20.20 13.27
C GLN A 149 -11.86 19.61 12.09
N GLU A 150 -11.18 19.13 11.06
CA GLU A 150 -11.81 18.41 9.96
C GLU A 150 -11.95 16.93 10.34
N PRO A 151 -13.17 16.36 10.28
CA PRO A 151 -13.36 14.96 10.58
C PRO A 151 -12.62 14.10 9.54
N ILE A 152 -11.92 13.08 10.00
CA ILE A 152 -11.34 12.06 9.13
C ILE A 152 -12.51 11.40 8.38
N PRO A 153 -12.51 11.45 7.04
CA PRO A 153 -13.49 10.71 6.27
C PRO A 153 -13.34 9.23 6.58
N PHE A 154 -14.30 8.72 7.33
CA PHE A 154 -14.34 7.34 7.75
C PHE A 154 -15.68 6.75 7.30
N ILE A 155 -15.65 5.48 6.94
CA ILE A 155 -16.85 4.70 6.72
C ILE A 155 -16.95 3.82 7.96
N GLU A 156 -17.91 4.13 8.85
CA GLU A 156 -18.27 3.20 9.91
C GLU A 156 -18.86 1.98 9.23
N ILE A 157 -18.13 0.88 9.27
CA ILE A 157 -18.77 -0.41 9.13
C ILE A 157 -19.38 -0.64 10.51
N GLY A 158 -20.64 -0.24 10.68
CA GLY A 158 -21.33 -0.25 11.97
C GLY A 158 -21.22 -1.61 12.65
N ASP A 159 -20.95 -1.60 13.96
CA ASP A 159 -21.11 -2.74 14.86
C ASP A 159 -22.61 -3.08 15.11
N GLU A 160 -23.51 -2.71 14.19
CA GLU A 160 -24.81 -3.35 14.08
C GLU A 160 -24.61 -4.60 13.24
N THR A 161 -24.30 -5.70 13.94
CA THR A 161 -23.98 -7.04 13.42
C THR A 161 -22.62 -7.03 12.67
N SER A 162 -21.64 -7.90 12.93
CA SER A 162 -21.68 -9.34 12.60
C SER A 162 -22.67 -9.78 11.52
N GLU A 163 -23.14 -8.85 10.69
CA GLU A 163 -23.35 -9.03 9.30
C GLU A 163 -22.00 -8.50 8.77
N GLN A 164 -21.03 -9.36 8.45
CA GLN A 164 -21.21 -10.07 7.20
C GLN A 164 -22.43 -9.46 6.48
N ILE A 165 -22.23 -8.42 5.68
CA ILE A 165 -22.79 -8.61 4.36
C ILE A 165 -22.14 -9.94 3.96
N GLU A 166 -22.79 -11.06 4.31
CA GLU A 166 -23.03 -12.13 3.41
C GLU A 166 -23.65 -11.39 2.21
N ARG A 167 -22.78 -10.70 1.46
CA ARG A 167 -22.70 -10.97 0.05
C ARG A 167 -22.52 -12.45 0.16
N ASN A 168 -23.61 -13.15 -0.06
CA ASN A 168 -23.67 -14.57 0.11
C ASN A 168 -22.66 -15.06 -0.92
N ILE A 169 -21.38 -15.09 -0.52
CA ILE A 169 -20.26 -15.33 -1.39
C ILE A 169 -20.53 -16.78 -1.65
N GLU A 170 -21.07 -17.05 -2.83
CA GLU A 170 -21.49 -18.39 -3.17
C GLU A 170 -20.37 -19.33 -2.76
N PRO A 171 -20.69 -20.51 -2.20
CA PRO A 171 -19.65 -21.44 -1.78
C PRO A 171 -18.66 -21.68 -2.93
N PRO A 172 -17.37 -21.89 -2.64
CA PRO A 172 -16.37 -22.25 -3.64
C PRO A 172 -16.92 -23.29 -4.59
N SER A 173 -16.78 -23.04 -5.89
CA SER A 173 -17.29 -23.99 -6.85
C SER A 173 -16.61 -25.35 -6.71
N ARG A 174 -17.35 -26.43 -7.02
CA ARG A 174 -16.77 -27.78 -7.04
C ARG A 174 -15.50 -27.86 -7.90
N MET A 175 -15.46 -27.10 -8.99
CA MET A 175 -14.27 -26.98 -9.84
C MET A 175 -13.08 -26.39 -9.07
N LEU A 176 -13.29 -25.29 -8.33
CA LEU A 176 -12.25 -24.74 -7.47
C LEU A 176 -11.82 -25.75 -6.41
N MET A 177 -12.78 -26.37 -5.71
CA MET A 177 -12.47 -27.34 -4.65
C MET A 177 -11.63 -28.52 -5.16
N ASN A 178 -12.00 -29.09 -6.31
CA ASN A 178 -11.22 -30.17 -6.93
C ASN A 178 -9.77 -29.75 -7.23
N VAL A 179 -9.55 -28.49 -7.59
CA VAL A 179 -8.20 -27.96 -7.88
C VAL A 179 -7.43 -27.73 -6.60
N LEU A 180 -8.10 -27.25 -5.55
CA LEU A 180 -7.51 -27.00 -4.24
C LEU A 180 -7.12 -28.28 -3.51
N ASP A 181 -7.76 -29.41 -3.81
CA ASP A 181 -7.45 -30.70 -3.18
C ASP A 181 -6.07 -31.25 -3.60
N ASP A 182 -5.52 -30.79 -4.73
CA ASP A 182 -4.17 -31.12 -5.19
C ASP A 182 -3.09 -30.19 -4.59
N LEU A 183 -3.47 -29.18 -3.79
CA LEU A 183 -2.57 -28.17 -3.22
C LEU A 183 -2.24 -28.43 -1.75
N SER A 184 -1.17 -27.78 -1.24
CA SER A 184 -0.86 -27.80 0.19
C SER A 184 -2.00 -27.14 1.00
N PRO A 185 -2.23 -27.53 2.27
CA PRO A 185 -3.24 -26.87 3.13
C PRO A 185 -3.03 -25.35 3.25
N SER A 186 -1.77 -24.91 3.27
CA SER A 186 -1.42 -23.48 3.29
C SER A 186 -1.82 -22.79 1.98
N ALA A 187 -1.45 -23.35 0.82
CA ALA A 187 -1.85 -22.82 -0.48
C ALA A 187 -3.38 -22.80 -0.65
N LYS A 188 -4.08 -23.85 -0.21
CA LYS A 188 -5.54 -23.92 -0.18
C LYS A 188 -6.14 -22.76 0.61
N THR A 189 -5.59 -22.48 1.79
CA THR A 189 -6.01 -21.38 2.66
C THR A 189 -5.79 -20.03 1.98
N GLU A 190 -4.63 -19.79 1.39
CA GLU A 190 -4.31 -18.52 0.74
C GLU A 190 -5.17 -18.27 -0.51
N ILE A 191 -5.45 -19.30 -1.32
CA ILE A 191 -6.35 -19.15 -2.47
C ILE A 191 -7.80 -18.86 -2.04
N LEU A 192 -8.28 -19.49 -0.95
CA LEU A 192 -9.60 -19.20 -0.41
C LEU A 192 -9.71 -17.77 0.14
N LYS A 193 -8.68 -17.29 0.85
CA LYS A 193 -8.60 -15.88 1.28
C LYS A 193 -8.62 -14.91 0.10
N LEU A 194 -7.83 -15.20 -0.94
CA LEU A 194 -7.80 -14.41 -2.16
C LEU A 194 -9.19 -14.36 -2.82
N ARG A 195 -9.88 -15.50 -2.91
CA ARG A 195 -11.25 -15.58 -3.43
C ARG A 195 -12.22 -14.72 -2.62
N GLU A 196 -12.21 -14.89 -1.29
CA GLU A 196 -13.08 -14.13 -0.38
C GLU A 196 -12.84 -12.63 -0.53
N LYS A 197 -11.57 -12.21 -0.58
CA LYS A 197 -11.20 -10.82 -0.80
C LYS A 197 -11.77 -10.29 -2.13
N ILE A 198 -11.55 -10.99 -3.24
CA ILE A 198 -12.02 -10.55 -4.57
C ILE A 198 -13.55 -10.40 -4.63
N LEU A 199 -14.28 -11.40 -4.15
CA LEU A 199 -15.75 -11.42 -4.17
C LEU A 199 -16.34 -10.46 -3.11
N GLY A 200 -15.62 -10.26 -2.02
CA GLY A 200 -15.94 -9.32 -0.95
C GLY A 200 -15.73 -7.85 -1.32
N CYS A 201 -14.91 -7.53 -2.35
CA CYS A 201 -14.63 -6.13 -2.71
C CYS A 201 -15.82 -5.41 -3.38
N ASP A 202 -16.41 -5.93 -4.47
CA ASP A 202 -17.55 -5.28 -5.17
C ASP A 202 -18.60 -6.30 -5.68
N ARG A 203 -19.91 -6.01 -5.50
CA ARG A 203 -21.03 -6.89 -5.89
C ARG A 203 -21.08 -7.23 -7.38
N ARG A 204 -20.43 -6.42 -8.22
CA ARG A 204 -20.35 -6.64 -9.67
C ARG A 204 -19.31 -7.70 -10.02
N ILE A 205 -18.36 -7.97 -9.14
CA ILE A 205 -17.33 -8.99 -9.32
C ILE A 205 -17.93 -10.36 -9.00
N ARG A 206 -17.78 -11.31 -9.91
CA ARG A 206 -18.28 -12.68 -9.77
C ARG A 206 -17.21 -13.70 -10.13
N GLU A 207 -17.35 -14.91 -9.59
CA GLU A 207 -16.60 -16.08 -10.06
C GLU A 207 -17.23 -16.60 -11.37
N ILE A 208 -16.43 -16.75 -12.41
CA ILE A 208 -16.88 -17.11 -13.75
C ILE A 208 -16.05 -18.32 -14.21
N LYS A 209 -16.73 -19.42 -14.52
CA LYS A 209 -16.09 -20.67 -14.93
C LYS A 209 -16.06 -20.76 -16.45
N GLU A 210 -14.90 -21.06 -17.03
CA GLU A 210 -14.77 -21.24 -18.47
C GLU A 210 -13.72 -22.32 -18.79
N GLY A 211 -14.19 -23.49 -19.22
CA GLY A 211 -13.33 -24.64 -19.49
C GLY A 211 -12.58 -25.10 -18.23
N LYS A 212 -11.24 -24.94 -18.22
CA LYS A 212 -10.35 -25.29 -17.10
C LYS A 212 -9.92 -24.08 -16.26
N ASP A 213 -10.46 -22.91 -16.58
CA ASP A 213 -10.07 -21.65 -15.97
C ASP A 213 -11.21 -21.10 -15.11
N ILE A 214 -10.84 -20.46 -14.01
CA ILE A 214 -11.74 -19.73 -13.13
C ILE A 214 -11.33 -18.27 -13.17
N PHE A 215 -12.25 -17.41 -13.59
CA PHE A 215 -12.06 -15.98 -13.67
C PHE A 215 -12.81 -15.28 -12.54
N TYR A 216 -12.26 -14.16 -12.09
CA TYR A 216 -12.96 -13.22 -11.23
C TYR A 216 -13.01 -11.85 -11.91
N GLY A 217 -14.18 -11.23 -11.94
CA GLY A 217 -14.35 -9.88 -12.51
C GLY A 217 -15.80 -9.52 -12.81
N ARG A 218 -16.01 -8.39 -13.49
CA ARG A 218 -17.34 -7.86 -13.83
C ARG A 218 -17.91 -8.44 -15.13
N GLY A 219 -17.66 -9.74 -15.37
CA GLY A 219 -18.02 -10.45 -16.60
C GLY A 219 -16.80 -10.98 -17.36
N LYS A 220 -17.05 -11.80 -18.39
CA LYS A 220 -16.01 -12.52 -19.16
C LYS A 220 -14.98 -11.60 -19.83
N THR A 221 -15.40 -10.40 -20.23
CA THR A 221 -14.56 -9.44 -20.96
C THR A 221 -13.79 -8.50 -20.05
N LYS A 222 -14.10 -8.49 -18.74
CA LYS A 222 -13.47 -7.63 -17.73
C LYS A 222 -13.03 -8.43 -16.50
N PRO A 223 -12.13 -9.41 -16.64
CA PRO A 223 -11.52 -10.09 -15.49
C PRO A 223 -10.50 -9.19 -14.78
N CYS A 224 -10.38 -9.37 -13.46
CA CYS A 224 -9.29 -8.84 -12.62
C CYS A 224 -8.31 -9.96 -12.22
N CYS A 225 -8.78 -11.20 -12.10
CA CYS A 225 -8.00 -12.35 -11.69
C CYS A 225 -8.41 -13.59 -12.50
N GLN A 226 -7.46 -14.49 -12.75
CA GLN A 226 -7.66 -15.80 -13.38
C GLN A 226 -6.83 -16.86 -12.65
N LEU A 227 -7.50 -17.91 -12.20
CA LEU A 227 -6.89 -19.16 -11.75
C LEU A 227 -6.94 -20.15 -12.91
N LYS A 228 -5.76 -20.57 -13.37
CA LYS A 228 -5.59 -21.48 -14.52
C LYS A 228 -5.06 -22.83 -14.06
N CYS A 229 -5.82 -23.88 -14.31
CA CYS A 229 -5.44 -25.24 -13.94
C CYS A 229 -4.57 -25.87 -15.04
N ILE A 230 -3.46 -26.48 -14.65
CA ILE A 230 -2.48 -27.05 -15.57
C ILE A 230 -2.34 -28.54 -15.31
N SER A 231 -2.33 -29.32 -16.39
CA SER A 231 -2.13 -30.75 -16.29
C SER A 231 -0.72 -31.08 -15.78
N PRO A 232 -0.56 -32.05 -14.86
CA PRO A 232 0.73 -32.50 -14.34
C PRO A 232 1.70 -33.10 -15.36
N ARG A 233 1.32 -33.19 -16.65
CA ARG A 233 2.15 -33.80 -17.71
C ARG A 233 3.40 -32.98 -18.08
N THR A 234 3.53 -31.77 -17.57
CA THR A 234 4.74 -30.93 -17.73
C THR A 234 5.67 -31.18 -16.55
N LEU A 235 6.90 -31.64 -16.83
CA LEU A 235 7.97 -32.10 -15.91
C LEU A 235 8.39 -31.17 -14.75
N ILE A 236 7.73 -30.02 -14.56
CA ILE A 236 8.06 -29.04 -13.53
C ILE A 236 6.98 -29.10 -12.45
N LYS A 237 7.32 -29.76 -11.32
CA LYS A 237 6.51 -29.97 -10.10
C LYS A 237 6.24 -28.67 -9.31
N THR A 238 5.89 -27.57 -9.96
CA THR A 238 5.58 -26.31 -9.26
C THR A 238 4.16 -25.89 -9.61
N ASN A 239 3.24 -26.21 -8.69
CA ASN A 239 1.82 -25.84 -8.61
C ASN A 239 0.98 -26.15 -9.87
N SER A 240 -0.01 -27.05 -9.71
CA SER A 240 -1.06 -27.36 -10.70
C SER A 240 -1.96 -26.15 -11.02
N LEU A 241 -1.76 -25.03 -10.32
CA LEU A 241 -2.53 -23.80 -10.40
C LEU A 241 -1.62 -22.60 -10.73
N ARG A 242 -1.95 -21.85 -11.78
CA ARG A 242 -1.33 -20.56 -12.10
C ARG A 242 -2.27 -19.41 -11.82
N LEU A 243 -1.75 -18.40 -11.15
CA LEU A 243 -2.45 -17.15 -10.87
C LEU A 243 -2.09 -16.08 -11.90
N HIS A 244 -3.10 -15.46 -12.49
CA HIS A 244 -2.91 -14.30 -13.36
C HIS A 244 -3.76 -13.13 -12.86
N LEU A 245 -3.21 -11.93 -12.92
CA LEU A 245 -3.91 -10.68 -12.61
C LEU A 245 -3.91 -9.76 -13.83
N TRP A 246 -4.94 -8.92 -13.95
CA TRP A 246 -4.95 -7.83 -14.93
C TRP A 246 -4.35 -6.58 -14.30
N LEU A 247 -3.09 -6.31 -14.62
CA LEU A 247 -2.29 -5.25 -14.00
C LEU A 247 -1.69 -4.30 -15.04
N PRO A 248 -1.18 -3.11 -14.64
CA PRO A 248 -0.50 -2.20 -15.54
C PRO A 248 0.64 -2.86 -16.31
N ILE A 249 0.70 -2.61 -17.62
CA ILE A 249 1.78 -3.09 -18.49
C ILE A 249 3.00 -2.21 -18.25
N PRO A 250 4.16 -2.79 -17.89
CA PRO A 250 5.38 -2.03 -17.71
C PRO A 250 5.71 -1.22 -18.97
N LYS A 251 6.30 -0.03 -18.79
CA LYS A 251 6.58 0.90 -19.90
C LYS A 251 7.39 0.25 -21.02
N SER A 252 8.31 -0.66 -20.67
CA SER A 252 9.11 -1.45 -21.60
C SER A 252 8.26 -2.32 -22.55
N PHE A 253 7.07 -2.74 -22.14
CA PHE A 253 6.16 -3.61 -22.91
C PHE A 253 4.98 -2.85 -23.57
N LEU A 254 4.81 -1.55 -23.32
CA LEU A 254 3.74 -0.74 -23.91
C LEU A 254 3.80 -0.65 -25.45
N ARG A 255 4.93 -1.02 -26.08
CA ARG A 255 5.05 -1.14 -27.54
C ARG A 255 4.05 -2.12 -28.15
N PHE A 256 3.51 -3.06 -27.37
CA PHE A 256 2.62 -4.13 -27.83
C PHE A 256 1.12 -3.93 -27.50
N ASN A 257 0.74 -2.93 -26.69
CA ASN A 257 -0.65 -2.69 -26.31
C ASN A 257 -0.92 -1.20 -25.99
N ARG A 258 -1.42 -0.45 -26.99
CA ARG A 258 -1.56 1.02 -26.92
C ARG A 258 -2.86 1.54 -26.31
N ASN A 259 -3.88 0.68 -26.12
CA ASN A 259 -5.25 1.17 -25.91
C ASN A 259 -5.75 1.15 -24.46
N SER A 260 -5.09 0.44 -23.53
CA SER A 260 -5.55 0.40 -22.13
C SER A 260 -4.48 0.44 -21.05
N GLY A 261 -3.19 0.28 -21.39
CA GLY A 261 -2.10 0.26 -20.41
C GLY A 261 -2.14 -0.88 -19.40
N ILE A 262 -3.06 -1.84 -19.53
CA ILE A 262 -3.26 -2.96 -18.60
C ILE A 262 -3.26 -4.27 -19.39
N GLY A 263 -2.62 -5.30 -18.81
CA GLY A 263 -2.38 -6.58 -19.44
C GLY A 263 -2.59 -7.73 -18.49
N ARG A 264 -2.79 -8.93 -19.03
CA ARG A 264 -2.80 -10.15 -18.23
C ARG A 264 -1.37 -10.48 -17.83
N MET A 265 -1.12 -10.51 -16.54
CA MET A 265 0.18 -10.81 -15.93
C MET A 265 0.12 -12.16 -15.23
N PHE A 266 1.03 -13.07 -15.56
CA PHE A 266 1.24 -14.29 -14.80
C PHE A 266 2.11 -13.99 -13.57
N LEU A 267 1.63 -14.36 -12.39
CA LEU A 267 2.38 -14.24 -11.14
C LEU A 267 3.03 -15.59 -10.79
N ASN A 268 4.35 -15.59 -10.75
CA ASN A 268 5.11 -16.73 -10.26
C ASN A 268 5.27 -16.61 -8.75
N CYS A 269 4.36 -17.25 -8.01
CA CYS A 269 4.40 -17.24 -6.55
C CYS A 269 5.28 -18.35 -5.99
N ASP A 270 5.63 -18.26 -4.72
CA ASP A 270 6.08 -19.42 -3.95
C ASP A 270 4.98 -20.51 -3.85
N SER A 271 5.34 -21.68 -3.32
CA SER A 271 4.44 -22.84 -3.23
C SER A 271 3.14 -22.54 -2.47
N ASP A 272 3.20 -21.62 -1.50
CA ASP A 272 2.08 -21.26 -0.63
C ASP A 272 1.34 -19.99 -1.07
N PHE A 273 1.67 -19.43 -2.24
CA PHE A 273 1.04 -18.23 -2.81
C PHE A 273 1.14 -16.97 -1.93
N ARG A 274 2.15 -16.87 -1.06
CA ARG A 274 2.34 -15.70 -0.18
C ARG A 274 3.20 -14.63 -0.83
N ASN A 275 4.24 -15.04 -1.53
CA ASN A 275 5.22 -14.13 -2.12
C ASN A 275 5.25 -14.28 -3.64
N VAL A 276 5.24 -13.16 -4.36
CA VAL A 276 5.42 -13.12 -5.81
C VAL A 276 6.90 -12.95 -6.11
N ARG A 277 7.49 -13.90 -6.83
CA ARG A 277 8.92 -13.86 -7.21
C ARG A 277 9.13 -13.10 -8.50
N THR A 278 8.28 -13.38 -9.49
CA THR A 278 8.39 -12.77 -10.82
C THR A 278 7.02 -12.54 -11.44
N VAL A 279 6.93 -11.53 -12.29
CA VAL A 279 5.74 -11.19 -13.08
C VAL A 279 6.05 -11.37 -14.56
N THR A 280 5.20 -12.06 -15.29
CA THR A 280 5.39 -12.27 -16.74
C THR A 280 4.20 -11.73 -17.51
N TYR A 281 4.44 -10.83 -18.46
CA TYR A 281 3.38 -10.34 -19.34
C TYR A 281 2.91 -11.44 -20.29
N TRP A 282 1.60 -11.68 -20.31
CA TRP A 282 0.97 -12.65 -21.19
C TRP A 282 0.25 -11.93 -22.33
N SER A 283 0.88 -11.92 -23.51
CA SER A 283 0.27 -11.35 -24.72
C SER A 283 -0.90 -12.20 -25.24
N PRO A 284 -2.03 -11.59 -25.67
CA PRO A 284 -3.12 -12.30 -26.34
C PRO A 284 -2.72 -12.99 -27.65
N THR A 285 -1.71 -12.47 -28.35
CA THR A 285 -1.27 -12.96 -29.67
C THR A 285 -0.25 -14.09 -29.58
N ASN A 286 0.30 -14.36 -28.40
CA ASN A 286 1.36 -15.34 -28.21
C ASN A 286 0.90 -16.42 -27.23
N ARG A 287 0.79 -17.68 -27.71
CA ARG A 287 0.44 -18.82 -26.83
C ARG A 287 1.55 -19.14 -25.85
N ASN A 288 2.77 -18.67 -26.13
CA ASN A 288 3.91 -18.69 -25.23
C ASN A 288 4.14 -17.26 -24.72
N PRO A 289 4.26 -17.06 -23.39
CA PRO A 289 4.59 -15.75 -22.82
C PRO A 289 5.89 -15.24 -23.46
N THR A 290 6.04 -13.93 -23.63
CA THR A 290 7.36 -13.33 -23.88
C THR A 290 8.32 -13.87 -22.82
N GLU A 291 9.31 -14.66 -23.23
CA GLU A 291 10.00 -15.69 -22.42
C GLU A 291 10.84 -15.18 -21.23
N LEU A 292 10.72 -13.92 -20.84
CA LEU A 292 11.52 -13.35 -19.76
C LEU A 292 10.61 -12.91 -18.60
N PRO A 293 10.51 -13.71 -17.52
CA PRO A 293 9.89 -13.25 -16.29
C PRO A 293 10.63 -12.02 -15.75
N LEU A 294 9.89 -10.96 -15.43
CA LEU A 294 10.47 -9.79 -14.75
C LEU A 294 10.54 -10.06 -13.24
N PRO A 295 11.67 -9.78 -12.58
CA PRO A 295 11.72 -9.68 -11.13
C PRO A 295 10.63 -8.71 -10.63
N ILE A 296 9.97 -9.06 -9.52
CA ILE A 296 8.84 -8.28 -9.01
C ILE A 296 9.24 -6.83 -8.71
N GLU A 297 10.44 -6.60 -8.20
CA GLU A 297 10.96 -5.29 -7.84
C GLU A 297 11.07 -4.38 -9.08
N ARG A 298 11.59 -4.94 -10.17
CA ARG A 298 11.68 -4.22 -11.46
C ARG A 298 10.29 -3.95 -12.04
N TYR A 299 9.38 -4.91 -11.92
CA TYR A 299 8.00 -4.70 -12.36
C TYR A 299 7.35 -3.53 -11.62
N LEU A 300 7.46 -3.50 -10.29
CA LEU A 300 6.89 -2.46 -9.42
C LEU A 300 7.47 -1.08 -9.77
N ASP A 301 8.80 -0.97 -9.91
CA ASP A 301 9.48 0.26 -10.33
C ASP A 301 8.94 0.78 -11.68
N GLU A 302 8.81 -0.10 -12.69
CA GLU A 302 8.34 0.30 -14.02
C GLU A 302 6.88 0.79 -14.03
N ILE A 303 6.06 0.37 -13.06
CA ILE A 303 4.66 0.83 -12.89
C ILE A 303 4.51 1.90 -11.80
N GLY A 304 5.61 2.37 -11.21
CA GLY A 304 5.63 3.43 -10.19
C GLY A 304 5.13 3.00 -8.81
N LEU A 305 5.33 1.74 -8.43
CA LEU A 305 5.06 1.20 -7.10
C LEU A 305 6.36 0.81 -6.40
N ASP A 306 6.38 0.90 -5.07
CA ASP A 306 7.53 0.52 -4.25
C ASP A 306 7.59 -1.00 -3.97
N ILE A 307 8.70 -1.47 -3.39
CA ILE A 307 8.91 -2.87 -3.03
C ILE A 307 7.95 -3.37 -1.92
N ALA A 308 7.37 -2.49 -1.10
CA ALA A 308 6.38 -2.88 -0.10
C ALA A 308 5.09 -3.41 -0.75
N ASN A 309 4.88 -3.15 -2.05
CA ASN A 309 3.80 -3.69 -2.87
C ASN A 309 4.09 -5.07 -3.48
N GLN A 310 5.21 -5.74 -3.13
CA GLN A 310 5.55 -7.08 -3.63
C GLN A 310 4.62 -8.20 -3.14
N ASN A 311 3.86 -7.94 -2.07
CA ASN A 311 2.90 -8.90 -1.54
C ASN A 311 1.75 -9.13 -2.53
N LEU A 312 1.37 -10.40 -2.72
CA LEU A 312 0.24 -10.78 -3.57
C LEU A 312 -1.03 -10.00 -3.24
N ASP A 313 -1.29 -9.73 -1.96
CA ASP A 313 -2.46 -8.97 -1.53
C ASP A 313 -2.53 -7.57 -2.12
N ARG A 314 -1.38 -6.87 -2.21
CA ARG A 314 -1.29 -5.51 -2.75
C ARG A 314 -1.44 -5.48 -4.26
N LEU A 315 -0.85 -6.44 -4.96
CA LEU A 315 -1.06 -6.61 -6.40
C LEU A 315 -2.52 -6.95 -6.73
N LEU A 316 -3.18 -7.72 -5.86
CA LEU A 316 -4.59 -8.04 -6.00
C LEU A 316 -5.47 -6.80 -5.81
N ASP A 317 -5.18 -5.97 -4.80
CA ASP A 317 -5.88 -4.70 -4.59
C ASP A 317 -5.76 -3.79 -5.81
N LEU A 318 -4.57 -3.71 -6.41
CA LEU A 318 -4.35 -2.98 -7.66
C LEU A 318 -5.18 -3.55 -8.82
N ALA A 319 -5.21 -4.87 -9.00
CA ALA A 319 -5.98 -5.52 -10.06
C ALA A 319 -7.48 -5.26 -9.91
N ILE A 320 -8.00 -5.29 -8.68
CA ILE A 320 -9.40 -4.99 -8.38
C ILE A 320 -9.69 -3.51 -8.66
N LYS A 321 -8.88 -2.59 -8.15
CA LYS A 321 -9.02 -1.15 -8.38
C LYS A 321 -9.08 -0.83 -9.86
N VAL A 322 -8.07 -1.27 -10.63
CA VAL A 322 -8.01 -1.11 -12.08
C VAL A 322 -9.24 -1.69 -12.76
N ASN A 323 -9.72 -2.85 -12.30
CA ASN A 323 -10.92 -3.46 -12.85
C ASN A 323 -12.17 -2.60 -12.63
N LEU A 324 -12.35 -2.02 -11.44
CA LEU A 324 -13.53 -1.23 -11.10
C LEU A 324 -13.56 0.13 -11.81
N GLU A 325 -12.38 0.73 -12.03
CA GLU A 325 -12.22 2.03 -12.71
C GLU A 325 -12.42 1.95 -14.23
N ARG A 326 -12.32 0.75 -14.82
CA ARG A 326 -12.57 0.55 -16.25
C ARG A 326 -14.06 0.75 -16.58
N SER A 327 -14.39 1.74 -17.41
CA SER A 327 -15.77 2.02 -17.86
C SER A 327 -16.39 0.81 -18.56
#